data_AF-A0A2V8M0T4-F1
#
_entry.id   AF-A0A2V8M0T4-F1
#
_cell.length_a   1.000
_cell.length_b   1.000
_cell.length_c   1.000
_cell.angle_alpha   90.00
_cell.angle_beta   90.00
_cell.angle_gamma   90.00
#
_symmetry.space_group_name_H-M   'P 1'
#
loop_
_entity.id
_entity.type
_entity.pdbx_description
1 polymer ?
#
loop_
_entity_poly.entity_id
_entity_poly.type
_entity_poly.pdbx_seq_one_letter_code
_entity_poly.pdbx_strand_id
1 'polypeptide(L)'
;MHVRGRSDDPRQGCGSALPAWREPVYQRDDDEAGDSGRRCPRRRRDAVSGVPGQVEGSAVMKKQLFISVVVVAALANLAQAQEIQILPVQGNVYMLSGPGVNSAVQVGRQGIVIVDTQTAAMSDKILAALAKLDEAQRLREQVHVTETIRGILPVVPVGSGKIRYIINTDADPDHTGGNQILRRAGVTITGANVTRDISDVTTGAAIVAHEHVLDTLSGRQPPAPTAALPTETFFEGQKEVYFNNEPIQVIHVPSAHSDGDSIVFFRRSDVVATGDIFVTTRYPVIDLQEGGSIQGVLDGLNLILDIAIPAHEQEGGTLIIPAHGRICDEADVVEYRDMVTIIRDRIKNLKGKGMTLEQVKAAKPTRDYDPLYGSTTGAWTTDMFVEAVYRSVK
;
A
#
# COMPACT_ATOMS: atom_id res chain seq x y z
N MET A 1 -63.48 26.48 -4.24
CA MET A 1 -62.65 27.51 -3.56
C MET A 1 -61.19 27.16 -3.86
N HIS A 2 -60.49 27.65 -4.89
CA HIS A 2 -60.05 29.04 -5.18
C HIS A 2 -59.55 29.71 -3.90
N VAL A 3 -58.26 30.07 -3.76
CA VAL A 3 -57.56 31.22 -4.39
C VAL A 3 -56.02 30.99 -4.42
N ARG A 4 -55.35 31.10 -5.59
CA ARG A 4 -54.30 32.08 -6.07
C ARG A 4 -53.14 32.39 -5.07
N GLY A 5 -51.86 32.51 -5.39
CA GLY A 5 -51.14 32.78 -6.66
C GLY A 5 -50.68 34.25 -6.74
N ARG A 6 -49.35 34.52 -6.60
CA ARG A 6 -48.49 35.66 -7.05
C ARG A 6 -47.21 35.68 -6.19
N SER A 7 -45.99 35.49 -6.69
CA SER A 7 -45.17 36.35 -7.58
C SER A 7 -44.98 37.78 -7.03
N ASP A 8 -43.74 38.12 -6.68
CA ASP A 8 -42.94 39.18 -7.34
C ASP A 8 -41.67 39.50 -6.52
N ASP A 9 -40.52 39.36 -7.18
CA ASP A 9 -39.23 40.02 -6.89
C ASP A 9 -39.35 41.50 -7.32
N PRO A 10 -38.78 42.45 -6.55
CA PRO A 10 -37.71 43.23 -7.16
C PRO A 10 -36.54 43.60 -6.21
N ARG A 11 -35.35 43.25 -6.70
CA ARG A 11 -34.00 43.82 -6.50
C ARG A 11 -33.87 45.23 -5.88
N GLN A 12 -32.73 45.36 -5.18
CA GLN A 12 -31.95 46.53 -4.73
C GLN A 12 -32.06 46.76 -3.22
N GLY A 13 -31.00 46.82 -2.40
CA GLY A 13 -29.56 46.78 -2.62
C GLY A 13 -28.92 47.38 -1.37
N CYS A 14 -27.95 46.71 -0.76
CA CYS A 14 -27.00 47.36 0.14
C CYS A 14 -25.73 46.53 0.18
N GLY A 15 -24.67 47.08 -0.42
CA GLY A 15 -23.37 46.43 -0.54
C GLY A 15 -22.57 46.55 0.75
N SER A 16 -21.77 45.53 1.01
CA SER A 16 -20.58 45.62 1.86
C SER A 16 -19.39 45.17 1.03
N ALA A 17 -18.50 46.12 0.77
CA ALA A 17 -17.29 45.98 -0.02
C ALA A 17 -16.30 45.00 0.64
N LEU A 18 -15.80 44.05 -0.16
CA LEU A 18 -14.65 43.23 0.16
C LEU A 18 -13.36 44.00 -0.19
N PRO A 19 -12.33 44.03 0.67
CA PRO A 19 -11.04 44.59 0.30
C PRO A 19 -10.31 43.66 -0.68
N ALA A 20 -9.84 44.26 -1.78
CA ALA A 20 -9.04 43.61 -2.82
C ALA A 20 -7.66 43.20 -2.26
N TRP A 21 -7.34 41.91 -2.37
CA TRP A 21 -5.98 41.40 -2.20
C TRP A 21 -5.17 41.76 -3.44
N ARG A 22 -4.10 42.54 -3.24
CA ARG A 22 -3.10 42.85 -4.28
C ARG A 22 -2.10 41.71 -4.37
N GLU A 23 -1.87 41.22 -5.58
CA GLU A 23 -0.75 40.33 -5.92
C GLU A 23 0.60 41.04 -5.72
N PRO A 24 1.65 40.35 -5.24
CA PRO A 24 3.01 40.82 -5.35
C PRO A 24 3.58 40.50 -6.73
N VAL A 25 3.90 41.55 -7.49
CA VAL A 25 4.70 41.52 -8.71
C VAL A 25 6.12 41.09 -8.36
N TYR A 26 6.59 39.98 -8.93
CA TYR A 26 7.99 39.58 -8.87
C TYR A 26 8.77 40.36 -9.94
N GLN A 27 9.55 41.34 -9.51
CA GLN A 27 10.48 42.11 -10.35
C GLN A 27 11.65 41.20 -10.76
N ARG A 28 11.89 41.09 -12.08
CA ARG A 28 13.15 40.55 -12.61
C ARG A 28 14.17 41.69 -12.62
N ASP A 29 15.28 41.49 -11.92
CA ASP A 29 16.46 42.33 -12.06
C ASP A 29 17.24 41.85 -13.30
N ASP A 30 17.21 42.69 -14.34
CA ASP A 30 18.11 42.64 -15.48
C ASP A 30 19.36 43.46 -15.12
N ASP A 31 20.53 42.83 -15.01
CA ASP A 31 21.82 43.54 -14.99
C ASP A 31 22.72 42.99 -16.12
N GLU A 32 22.79 43.75 -17.21
CA GLU A 32 23.77 43.61 -18.28
C GLU A 32 25.08 44.38 -17.97
N ALA A 33 26.18 43.71 -18.36
CA ALA A 33 27.36 44.25 -19.04
C ALA A 33 28.28 45.29 -18.38
N GLY A 34 29.53 44.86 -18.20
CA GLY A 34 30.72 45.71 -18.10
C GLY A 34 31.94 45.03 -18.75
N ASP A 35 32.16 45.30 -20.04
CA ASP A 35 33.34 44.95 -20.82
C ASP A 35 34.52 45.90 -20.51
N SER A 36 35.71 45.34 -20.33
CA SER A 36 36.95 46.02 -20.75
C SER A 36 38.01 44.99 -21.12
N GLY A 37 38.24 44.86 -22.42
CA GLY A 37 39.13 43.84 -22.99
C GLY A 37 40.64 44.05 -22.79
N ARG A 38 41.41 43.11 -23.34
CA ARG A 38 42.69 43.34 -24.03
C ARG A 38 43.23 42.06 -24.71
N ARG A 39 43.22 42.12 -26.05
CA ARG A 39 44.23 41.67 -27.04
C ARG A 39 44.76 40.22 -27.03
N CYS A 40 44.48 39.52 -28.14
CA CYS A 40 45.36 38.53 -28.76
C CYS A 40 46.64 39.19 -29.36
N PRO A 41 47.67 38.40 -29.69
CA PRO A 41 47.78 37.97 -31.10
C PRO A 41 48.24 36.50 -31.33
N ARG A 42 47.86 36.03 -32.52
CA ARG A 42 48.16 34.74 -33.18
C ARG A 42 49.63 34.60 -33.62
N ARG A 43 50.12 33.36 -33.72
CA ARG A 43 50.99 32.76 -34.78
C ARG A 43 50.94 31.21 -34.59
N ARG A 44 50.38 30.39 -35.51
CA ARG A 44 50.98 29.71 -36.70
C ARG A 44 52.37 29.11 -36.41
N ARG A 45 52.79 27.91 -36.83
CA ARG A 45 52.24 26.76 -37.61
C ARG A 45 53.34 25.65 -37.56
N ASP A 46 52.94 24.39 -37.72
CA ASP A 46 53.63 23.27 -38.42
C ASP A 46 54.84 22.49 -37.84
N ALA A 47 54.79 21.18 -38.17
CA ALA A 47 55.85 20.18 -38.38
C ALA A 47 56.46 19.50 -37.12
N VAL A 48 56.14 18.21 -36.84
CA VAL A 48 56.61 16.94 -37.47
C VAL A 48 58.02 16.53 -37.03
N SER A 49 58.09 15.30 -36.48
CA SER A 49 59.13 14.25 -36.61
C SER A 49 59.79 13.77 -35.31
N GLY A 50 59.96 12.44 -35.21
CA GLY A 50 61.05 11.82 -34.44
C GLY A 50 60.66 10.85 -33.34
N VAL A 51 60.42 9.59 -33.70
CA VAL A 51 60.69 8.37 -32.89
C VAL A 51 62.08 7.85 -33.39
N PRO A 52 62.94 7.03 -32.71
CA PRO A 52 62.74 6.13 -31.55
C PRO A 52 63.84 6.14 -30.45
N GLY A 53 63.61 5.37 -29.37
CA GLY A 53 64.67 4.82 -28.51
C GLY A 53 64.15 3.94 -27.37
N GLN A 54 64.44 2.64 -27.45
CA GLN A 54 64.23 1.57 -26.43
C GLN A 54 64.82 1.97 -25.05
N VAL A 55 64.49 1.39 -23.88
CA VAL A 55 64.54 -0.04 -23.49
C VAL A 55 63.81 -0.28 -22.15
N GLU A 56 63.12 -1.43 -22.06
CA GLU A 56 62.90 -2.36 -20.94
C GLU A 56 62.56 -1.90 -19.50
N GLY A 57 61.48 -2.50 -18.97
CA GLY A 57 61.16 -2.53 -17.54
C GLY A 57 59.85 -3.23 -17.23
N SER A 58 59.90 -4.55 -17.05
CA SER A 58 58.81 -5.47 -16.67
C SER A 58 57.99 -5.03 -15.46
N ALA A 59 56.65 -5.10 -15.56
CA ALA A 59 55.75 -5.31 -14.42
C ALA A 59 54.41 -5.90 -14.89
N VAL A 60 54.38 -7.21 -15.10
CA VAL A 60 53.16 -8.01 -15.14
C VAL A 60 52.68 -8.21 -13.70
N MET A 61 51.65 -7.48 -13.23
CA MET A 61 50.69 -7.99 -12.25
C MET A 61 49.52 -7.01 -12.02
N LYS A 62 48.34 -7.58 -11.75
CA LYS A 62 47.08 -6.99 -11.24
C LYS A 62 45.93 -6.87 -12.25
N LYS A 63 45.43 -8.02 -12.70
CA LYS A 63 44.08 -8.13 -13.29
C LYS A 63 43.18 -9.13 -12.53
N GLN A 64 43.37 -9.25 -11.22
CA GLN A 64 42.56 -10.10 -10.34
C GLN A 64 42.32 -9.40 -9.00
N LEU A 65 41.49 -8.35 -8.98
CA LEU A 65 40.80 -7.90 -7.76
C LEU A 65 39.68 -6.87 -8.06
N PHE A 66 38.81 -7.13 -9.05
CA PHE A 66 37.63 -6.27 -9.28
C PHE A 66 36.31 -7.05 -9.40
N ILE A 67 36.32 -8.36 -9.11
CA ILE A 67 35.10 -9.18 -9.07
C ILE A 67 34.52 -9.24 -7.64
N SER A 68 35.35 -9.11 -6.59
CA SER A 68 34.88 -9.25 -5.21
C SER A 68 34.10 -8.04 -4.68
N VAL A 69 34.38 -6.81 -5.13
CA VAL A 69 33.72 -5.60 -4.61
C VAL A 69 32.31 -5.42 -5.19
N VAL A 70 32.10 -5.80 -6.46
CA VAL A 70 30.77 -5.73 -7.11
C VAL A 70 29.83 -6.80 -6.55
N VAL A 71 30.35 -8.00 -6.25
CA VAL A 71 29.56 -9.06 -5.61
C VAL A 71 29.19 -8.70 -4.16
N VAL A 72 30.09 -8.08 -3.40
CA VAL A 72 29.79 -7.64 -2.03
C VAL A 72 28.79 -6.47 -2.00
N ALA A 73 28.87 -5.52 -2.94
CA ALA A 73 27.88 -4.44 -3.05
C ALA A 73 26.50 -4.93 -3.51
N ALA A 74 26.44 -5.91 -4.42
CA ALA A 74 25.18 -6.56 -4.81
C ALA A 74 24.56 -7.37 -3.65
N LEU A 75 25.39 -8.05 -2.85
CA LEU A 75 24.93 -8.76 -1.64
C LEU A 75 24.50 -7.80 -0.52
N ALA A 76 25.12 -6.62 -0.40
CA ALA A 76 24.71 -5.60 0.56
C ALA A 76 23.35 -4.96 0.19
N ASN A 77 23.11 -4.70 -1.10
CA ASN A 77 21.81 -4.23 -1.58
C ASN A 77 20.71 -5.31 -1.46
N LEU A 78 21.04 -6.59 -1.65
CA LEU A 78 20.11 -7.70 -1.39
C LEU A 78 19.80 -7.88 0.11
N ALA A 79 20.75 -7.57 1.00
CA ALA A 79 20.54 -7.65 2.44
C ALA A 79 19.67 -6.49 2.98
N GLN A 80 19.79 -5.29 2.40
CA GLN A 80 18.92 -4.15 2.74
C GLN A 80 17.49 -4.33 2.22
N ALA A 81 17.30 -5.07 1.13
CA ALA A 81 15.98 -5.45 0.60
C ALA A 81 15.22 -6.49 1.45
N GLN A 82 15.68 -6.78 2.68
CA GLN A 82 15.13 -7.81 3.55
C GLN A 82 14.69 -7.28 4.92
N GLU A 83 14.70 -5.98 5.15
CA GLU A 83 14.30 -5.40 6.44
C GLU A 83 12.83 -4.96 6.44
N ILE A 84 12.19 -5.03 7.62
CA ILE A 84 10.88 -4.41 7.86
C ILE A 84 11.12 -2.95 8.23
N GLN A 85 10.55 -2.03 7.45
CA GLN A 85 10.50 -0.62 7.79
C GLN A 85 9.19 -0.31 8.52
N ILE A 86 9.28 0.42 9.62
CA ILE A 86 8.13 0.85 10.40
C ILE A 86 7.83 2.29 10.03
N LEU A 87 6.70 2.53 9.37
CA LEU A 87 6.28 3.85 8.92
C LEU A 87 5.05 4.29 9.73
N PRO A 88 5.11 5.41 10.47
CA PRO A 88 3.92 5.96 11.11
C PRO A 88 2.93 6.44 10.05
N VAL A 89 1.65 6.16 10.25
CA VAL A 89 0.57 6.55 9.33
C VAL A 89 -0.28 7.63 9.99
N GLN A 90 -1.21 7.22 10.87
CA GLN A 90 -2.06 8.17 11.61
C GLN A 90 -2.53 7.59 12.93
N GLY A 91 -2.49 8.40 13.98
CA GLY A 91 -2.84 7.98 15.34
C GLY A 91 -1.93 6.85 15.84
N ASN A 92 -2.54 5.71 16.14
CA ASN A 92 -1.85 4.51 16.62
C ASN A 92 -1.65 3.44 15.52
N VAL A 93 -1.84 3.83 14.24
CA VAL A 93 -1.69 2.95 13.08
C VAL A 93 -0.35 3.21 12.37
N TYR A 94 0.29 2.13 11.99
CA TYR A 94 1.60 2.06 11.34
C TYR A 94 1.52 1.16 10.12
N MET A 95 2.36 1.42 9.12
CA MET A 95 2.60 0.50 8.01
C MET A 95 3.94 -0.19 8.24
N LEU A 96 3.95 -1.52 8.27
CA LEU A 96 5.16 -2.33 8.19
C LEU A 96 5.43 -2.62 6.72
N SER A 97 6.44 -1.96 6.14
CA SER A 97 6.83 -2.21 4.76
C SER A 97 7.90 -3.30 4.73
N GLY A 98 7.60 -4.40 4.05
CA GLY A 98 8.51 -5.50 3.83
C GLY A 98 8.89 -5.67 2.35
N PRO A 99 9.66 -6.72 2.02
CA PRO A 99 10.04 -7.01 0.66
C PRO A 99 8.81 -7.42 -0.15
N GLY A 100 8.31 -6.50 -0.97
CA GLY A 100 7.15 -6.73 -1.82
C GLY A 100 5.85 -6.29 -1.18
N VAL A 101 5.53 -6.73 0.05
CA VAL A 101 4.21 -6.56 0.67
C VAL A 101 4.25 -5.74 1.97
N ASN A 102 3.17 -5.03 2.26
CA ASN A 102 2.96 -4.21 3.44
C ASN A 102 1.96 -4.87 4.41
N SER A 103 2.08 -4.54 5.70
CA SER A 103 1.07 -4.86 6.72
C SER A 103 0.64 -3.60 7.46
N ALA A 104 -0.65 -3.39 7.69
CA ALA A 104 -1.10 -2.33 8.59
C ALA A 104 -1.10 -2.85 10.04
N VAL A 105 -0.65 -2.03 10.98
CA VAL A 105 -0.55 -2.42 12.39
C VAL A 105 -1.10 -1.32 13.28
N GLN A 106 -2.01 -1.69 14.17
CA GLN A 106 -2.46 -0.83 15.25
C GLN A 106 -1.89 -1.32 16.59
N VAL A 107 -1.31 -0.40 17.37
CA VAL A 107 -0.76 -0.70 18.71
C VAL A 107 -1.42 0.16 19.79
N GLY A 108 -1.98 -0.48 20.81
CA GLY A 108 -2.60 0.22 21.93
C GLY A 108 -2.68 -0.60 23.22
N ARG A 109 -3.39 -0.05 24.21
CA ARG A 109 -3.46 -0.59 25.58
C ARG A 109 -4.04 -1.99 25.69
N GLN A 110 -4.86 -2.43 24.75
CA GLN A 110 -5.46 -3.76 24.82
C GLN A 110 -4.60 -4.81 24.10
N GLY A 111 -3.69 -4.37 23.22
CA GLY A 111 -2.76 -5.19 22.47
C GLY A 111 -2.59 -4.72 21.02
N ILE A 112 -2.18 -5.64 20.16
CA ILE A 112 -1.84 -5.37 18.76
C ILE A 112 -2.90 -5.97 17.83
N VAL A 113 -3.30 -5.18 16.83
CA VAL A 113 -4.02 -5.63 15.62
C VAL A 113 -3.06 -5.54 14.46
N ILE A 114 -2.96 -6.58 13.65
CA ILE A 114 -2.18 -6.58 12.41
C ILE A 114 -3.07 -7.00 11.24
N VAL A 115 -3.01 -6.27 10.15
CA VAL A 115 -3.64 -6.58 8.86
C VAL A 115 -2.54 -7.15 7.96
N ASP A 116 -2.74 -8.39 7.56
CA ASP A 116 -1.83 -9.26 6.83
C ASP A 116 -0.49 -9.53 7.52
N THR A 117 0.02 -10.73 7.32
CA THR A 117 1.19 -11.26 8.06
C THR A 117 2.45 -11.37 7.23
N GLN A 118 2.41 -10.83 6.01
CA GLN A 118 3.44 -10.99 5.01
C GLN A 118 3.77 -12.47 4.72
N THR A 119 4.90 -12.72 4.06
CA THR A 119 5.44 -14.06 3.89
C THR A 119 5.95 -14.65 5.21
N ALA A 120 5.97 -16.00 5.31
CA ALA A 120 6.47 -16.71 6.48
C ALA A 120 7.90 -16.29 6.87
N ALA A 121 8.76 -15.99 5.89
CA ALA A 121 10.16 -15.59 6.08
C ALA A 121 10.31 -14.25 6.81
N MET A 122 9.27 -13.41 6.81
CA MET A 122 9.28 -12.10 7.47
C MET A 122 8.79 -12.15 8.92
N SER A 123 8.24 -13.29 9.37
CA SER A 123 7.57 -13.41 10.67
C SER A 123 8.43 -12.95 11.85
N ASP A 124 9.68 -13.40 11.94
CA ASP A 124 10.59 -13.02 13.04
C ASP A 124 10.89 -11.52 13.04
N LYS A 125 11.03 -10.92 11.85
CA LYS A 125 11.29 -9.49 11.69
C LYS A 125 10.05 -8.67 12.04
N ILE A 126 8.85 -9.15 11.68
CA ILE A 126 7.58 -8.54 12.06
C ILE A 126 7.42 -8.60 13.58
N LEU A 127 7.64 -9.75 14.22
CA LEU A 127 7.57 -9.87 15.68
C LEU A 127 8.55 -8.91 16.38
N ALA A 128 9.76 -8.75 15.85
CA ALA A 128 10.71 -7.77 16.36
C ALA A 128 10.23 -6.32 16.17
N ALA A 129 9.63 -5.99 15.03
CA ALA A 129 9.04 -4.67 14.76
C ALA A 129 7.86 -4.37 15.70
N LEU A 130 6.98 -5.35 15.91
CA LEU A 130 5.85 -5.25 16.84
C LEU A 130 6.31 -5.04 18.28
N ALA A 131 7.36 -5.72 18.72
CA ALA A 131 7.94 -5.52 20.05
C ALA A 131 8.48 -4.09 20.23
N LYS A 132 9.14 -3.53 19.21
CA LYS A 132 9.60 -2.13 19.22
C LYS A 132 8.43 -1.14 19.31
N LEU A 133 7.35 -1.39 18.57
CA LEU A 133 6.14 -0.55 18.63
C LEU A 133 5.44 -0.61 19.99
N ASP A 134 5.34 -1.80 20.59
CA ASP A 134 4.78 -1.97 21.94
C ASP A 134 5.61 -1.25 23.00
N GLU A 135 6.94 -1.37 22.94
CA GLU A 135 7.84 -0.65 23.85
C GLU A 135 7.69 0.88 23.70
N ALA A 136 7.68 1.38 22.45
CA ALA A 136 7.47 2.80 22.18
C ALA A 136 6.11 3.28 22.71
N GLN A 137 5.05 2.47 22.59
CA GLN A 137 3.73 2.83 23.10
C GLN A 137 3.71 2.87 24.64
N ARG A 138 4.33 1.89 25.31
CA ARG A 138 4.48 1.87 26.77
C ARG A 138 5.19 3.12 27.30
N LEU A 139 6.25 3.54 26.61
CA LEU A 139 7.00 4.75 26.98
C LEU A 139 6.15 6.02 26.81
N ARG A 140 5.40 6.16 25.72
CA ARG A 140 4.48 7.30 25.51
C ARG A 140 3.44 7.41 26.61
N GLU A 141 2.88 6.27 27.04
CA GLU A 141 1.88 6.25 28.11
C GLU A 141 2.47 6.58 29.48
N GLN A 142 3.69 6.13 29.78
CA GLN A 142 4.37 6.50 31.03
C GLN A 142 4.59 8.01 31.12
N VAL A 143 5.04 8.64 30.03
CA VAL A 143 5.22 10.11 29.98
C VAL A 143 3.90 10.84 30.26
N HIS A 144 2.79 10.39 29.65
CA HIS A 144 1.47 11.01 29.83
C HIS A 144 0.93 10.86 31.27
N VAL A 145 1.26 9.76 31.97
CA VAL A 145 0.91 9.55 33.39
C VAL A 145 1.70 10.50 34.29
N THR A 146 2.97 10.76 34.01
CA THR A 146 3.79 11.73 34.79
C THR A 146 3.30 13.17 34.67
N GLU A 147 2.73 13.58 33.53
CA GLU A 147 2.22 14.94 33.35
C GLU A 147 0.81 15.14 33.91
N THR A 148 0.00 14.08 34.00
CA THR A 148 -1.44 14.24 34.23
C THR A 148 -1.88 13.98 35.67
N ILE A 149 -1.20 13.17 36.49
CA ILE A 149 -1.77 12.78 37.80
C ILE A 149 -0.75 12.73 38.95
N ARG A 150 -0.74 13.83 39.70
CA ARG A 150 -0.54 13.87 41.16
C ARG A 150 -1.79 13.26 41.83
N GLY A 151 -1.92 11.93 41.80
CA GLY A 151 -2.92 11.08 42.48
C GLY A 151 -4.39 11.24 42.04
N ILE A 152 -5.07 10.14 41.65
CA ILE A 152 -6.50 9.80 41.95
C ILE A 152 -7.10 8.75 40.98
N LEU A 153 -6.59 8.52 39.75
CA LEU A 153 -7.17 7.51 38.84
C LEU A 153 -6.38 6.18 38.82
N PRO A 154 -7.06 5.02 38.79
CA PRO A 154 -6.40 3.72 38.66
C PRO A 154 -5.69 3.63 37.30
N VAL A 155 -4.40 3.30 37.34
CA VAL A 155 -3.61 2.94 36.17
C VAL A 155 -4.20 1.65 35.60
N VAL A 156 -4.97 1.76 34.53
CA VAL A 156 -5.38 0.60 33.73
C VAL A 156 -4.08 -0.08 33.25
N PRO A 157 -3.93 -1.42 33.41
CA PRO A 157 -2.72 -2.10 32.95
C PRO A 157 -2.41 -1.74 31.50
N VAL A 158 -1.21 -1.20 31.28
CA VAL A 158 -0.68 -0.88 29.96
C VAL A 158 -0.51 -2.18 29.17
N GLY A 159 -0.83 -2.13 27.87
CA GLY A 159 -0.74 -3.19 26.86
C GLY A 159 0.08 -4.42 27.21
N SER A 160 -0.53 -5.60 27.07
CA SER A 160 0.19 -6.89 27.20
C SER A 160 1.30 -7.08 26.16
N GLY A 161 1.39 -6.22 25.14
CA GLY A 161 2.30 -6.36 24.00
C GLY A 161 2.02 -7.58 23.13
N LYS A 162 0.86 -8.21 23.32
CA LYS A 162 0.47 -9.41 22.58
C LYS A 162 -0.41 -9.05 21.40
N ILE A 163 -0.19 -9.77 20.32
CA ILE A 163 -1.08 -9.79 19.16
C ILE A 163 -2.41 -10.38 19.62
N ARG A 164 -3.50 -9.66 19.35
CA ARG A 164 -4.86 -10.08 19.67
C ARG A 164 -5.62 -10.50 18.43
N TYR A 165 -5.46 -9.70 17.38
CA TYR A 165 -6.12 -9.90 16.09
C TYR A 165 -5.08 -9.87 14.98
N ILE A 166 -5.18 -10.86 14.09
CA ILE A 166 -4.64 -10.87 12.75
C ILE A 166 -5.85 -10.76 11.83
N ILE A 167 -5.86 -9.83 10.90
CA ILE A 167 -6.92 -9.68 9.89
C ILE A 167 -6.28 -9.99 8.54
N ASN A 168 -6.78 -10.98 7.80
CA ASN A 168 -6.33 -11.23 6.44
C ASN A 168 -7.27 -10.55 5.44
N THR A 169 -6.72 -9.76 4.53
CA THR A 169 -7.50 -9.12 3.47
C THR A 169 -7.89 -10.10 2.38
N ASP A 170 -7.04 -11.08 2.10
CA ASP A 170 -7.23 -12.10 1.08
C ASP A 170 -6.47 -13.38 1.48
N ALA A 171 -6.47 -14.38 0.61
CA ALA A 171 -5.84 -15.66 0.87
C ALA A 171 -4.37 -15.73 0.45
N ASP A 172 -3.79 -14.71 -0.18
CA ASP A 172 -2.53 -14.86 -0.89
C ASP A 172 -1.35 -15.18 0.04
N PRO A 173 -0.35 -15.93 -0.44
CA PRO A 173 0.73 -16.42 0.42
C PRO A 173 1.58 -15.32 1.07
N ASP A 174 1.66 -14.16 0.43
CA ASP A 174 2.30 -12.96 0.96
C ASP A 174 1.38 -12.11 1.83
N HIS A 175 0.12 -12.50 2.04
CA HIS A 175 -0.78 -11.90 3.05
C HIS A 175 -0.97 -12.82 4.27
N THR A 176 -0.90 -14.13 4.04
CA THR A 176 -1.24 -15.18 5.02
C THR A 176 -0.04 -15.98 5.50
N GLY A 177 1.13 -15.82 4.87
CA GLY A 177 2.29 -16.68 5.10
C GLY A 177 2.82 -16.66 6.54
N GLY A 178 2.74 -15.52 7.23
CA GLY A 178 3.14 -15.38 8.63
C GLY A 178 2.10 -15.84 9.66
N ASN A 179 0.88 -16.19 9.25
CA ASN A 179 -0.26 -16.45 10.13
C ASN A 179 0.08 -17.42 11.27
N GLN A 180 0.66 -18.58 10.94
CA GLN A 180 0.99 -19.60 11.94
C GLN A 180 1.95 -19.11 13.03
N ILE A 181 2.97 -18.34 12.64
CA ILE A 181 4.02 -17.89 13.56
C ILE A 181 3.48 -16.74 14.41
N LEU A 182 2.83 -15.75 13.79
CA LEU A 182 2.28 -14.60 14.48
C LEU A 182 1.12 -14.99 15.40
N ARG A 183 0.26 -15.91 14.98
CA ARG A 183 -0.81 -16.45 15.83
C ARG A 183 -0.22 -17.01 17.12
N ARG A 184 0.79 -17.88 17.04
CA ARG A 184 1.43 -18.49 18.22
C ARG A 184 2.07 -17.49 19.17
N ALA A 185 2.54 -16.35 18.67
CA ALA A 185 3.10 -15.29 19.49
C ALA A 185 2.03 -14.42 20.19
N GLY A 186 0.79 -14.48 19.71
CA GLY A 186 -0.36 -13.76 20.22
C GLY A 186 -1.18 -14.53 21.25
N VAL A 187 -2.29 -13.92 21.69
CA VAL A 187 -3.23 -14.50 22.65
C VAL A 187 -4.64 -13.96 22.35
N THR A 188 -5.60 -14.86 22.17
CA THR A 188 -7.02 -14.56 21.90
C THR A 188 -7.68 -13.91 23.10
N ILE A 189 -8.62 -12.99 22.88
CA ILE A 189 -9.28 -12.24 23.95
C ILE A 189 -10.41 -13.06 24.60
N THR A 190 -11.18 -13.85 23.83
CA THR A 190 -12.19 -14.80 24.33
C THR A 190 -12.87 -15.51 23.15
N GLY A 191 -13.10 -16.83 23.25
CA GLY A 191 -14.19 -17.56 22.57
C GLY A 191 -14.35 -17.33 21.06
N ALA A 192 -13.32 -17.60 20.27
CA ALA A 192 -13.47 -17.67 18.81
C ALA A 192 -14.56 -18.70 18.44
N ASN A 193 -15.31 -18.44 17.37
CA ASN A 193 -16.16 -19.44 16.72
C ASN A 193 -15.25 -20.53 16.16
N VAL A 194 -14.83 -21.48 17.00
CA VAL A 194 -13.93 -22.57 16.62
C VAL A 194 -14.63 -23.46 15.61
N THR A 195 -14.35 -23.23 14.33
CA THR A 195 -14.94 -24.00 13.22
C THR A 195 -14.39 -25.43 13.17
N ARG A 196 -13.26 -25.75 13.84
CA ARG A 196 -12.60 -27.07 13.68
C ARG A 196 -11.94 -27.71 14.91
N ASP A 197 -11.45 -26.98 15.92
CA ASP A 197 -10.74 -27.61 17.06
C ASP A 197 -11.05 -26.92 18.41
N ILE A 198 -11.69 -27.66 19.32
CA ILE A 198 -12.07 -27.21 20.66
C ILE A 198 -10.85 -27.13 21.60
N SER A 199 -9.72 -27.76 21.25
CA SER A 199 -8.49 -27.65 22.05
C SER A 199 -7.77 -26.31 21.90
N ASP A 200 -8.16 -25.48 20.92
CA ASP A 200 -7.49 -24.24 20.55
C ASP A 200 -8.23 -22.97 21.02
N VAL A 201 -9.26 -23.12 21.86
CA VAL A 201 -10.19 -22.04 22.30
C VAL A 201 -9.50 -20.90 23.08
N THR A 202 -8.22 -21.05 23.45
CA THR A 202 -7.46 -20.04 24.19
C THR A 202 -6.02 -19.81 23.70
N THR A 203 -5.61 -20.43 22.59
CA THR A 203 -4.19 -20.43 22.17
C THR A 203 -3.98 -19.57 20.94
N GLY A 204 -3.09 -18.58 21.05
CA GLY A 204 -2.69 -17.71 19.93
C GLY A 204 -3.67 -16.57 19.63
N ALA A 205 -3.28 -15.61 18.78
CA ALA A 205 -4.14 -14.51 18.33
C ALA A 205 -5.32 -14.99 17.46
N ALA A 206 -6.46 -14.31 17.51
CA ALA A 206 -7.56 -14.58 16.59
C ALA A 206 -7.16 -14.18 15.17
N ILE A 207 -7.40 -15.07 14.19
CA ILE A 207 -7.25 -14.76 12.77
C ILE A 207 -8.66 -14.50 12.21
N VAL A 208 -8.89 -13.29 11.74
CA VAL A 208 -10.15 -12.80 11.19
C VAL A 208 -10.02 -12.69 9.68
N ALA A 209 -10.96 -13.27 8.93
CA ALA A 209 -11.02 -13.13 7.47
C ALA A 209 -12.44 -13.39 6.97
N HIS A 210 -12.73 -13.05 5.71
CA HIS A 210 -13.93 -13.55 5.04
C HIS A 210 -13.87 -15.08 4.91
N GLU A 211 -15.00 -15.78 4.89
CA GLU A 211 -15.06 -17.25 4.79
C GLU A 211 -14.40 -17.78 3.52
N HIS A 212 -14.46 -17.05 2.41
CA HIS A 212 -13.79 -17.45 1.17
C HIS A 212 -12.28 -17.58 1.37
N VAL A 213 -11.67 -16.74 2.23
CA VAL A 213 -10.24 -16.89 2.59
C VAL A 213 -9.99 -18.21 3.31
N LEU A 214 -10.87 -18.60 4.23
CA LEU A 214 -10.78 -19.90 4.92
C LEU A 214 -10.93 -21.06 3.93
N ASP A 215 -11.89 -20.96 3.01
CA ASP A 215 -12.17 -22.00 2.02
C ASP A 215 -10.99 -22.17 1.06
N THR A 216 -10.45 -21.07 0.51
CA THR A 216 -9.27 -21.09 -0.36
C THR A 216 -8.06 -21.68 0.38
N LEU A 217 -7.76 -21.23 1.60
CA LEU A 217 -6.62 -21.75 2.38
C LEU A 217 -6.77 -23.24 2.75
N SER A 218 -8.01 -23.67 3.03
CA SER A 218 -8.33 -25.08 3.33
C SER A 218 -8.29 -25.97 2.08
N GLY A 219 -8.60 -25.41 0.91
CA GLY A 219 -8.64 -26.10 -0.38
C GLY A 219 -7.28 -26.26 -1.06
N ARG A 220 -6.26 -25.51 -0.63
CA ARG A 220 -4.87 -25.59 -1.15
C ARG A 220 -4.32 -27.01 -1.15
N GLN A 221 -3.33 -27.25 -2.01
CA GLN A 221 -2.62 -28.52 -2.09
C GLN A 221 -1.11 -28.32 -1.90
N PRO A 222 -0.54 -28.70 -0.73
CA PRO A 222 -1.23 -29.20 0.46
C PRO A 222 -2.06 -28.10 1.16
N PRO A 223 -3.07 -28.46 1.96
CA PRO A 223 -3.85 -27.48 2.73
C PRO A 223 -2.95 -26.66 3.66
N ALA A 224 -3.32 -25.41 3.91
CA ALA A 224 -2.60 -24.60 4.89
C ALA A 224 -2.67 -25.27 6.28
N PRO A 225 -1.62 -25.18 7.12
CA PRO A 225 -1.64 -25.73 8.47
C PRO A 225 -2.83 -25.20 9.27
N THR A 226 -3.47 -26.02 10.10
CA THR A 226 -4.64 -25.59 10.91
C THR A 226 -4.37 -24.31 11.70
N ALA A 227 -3.16 -24.15 12.23
CA ALA A 227 -2.74 -22.97 12.98
C ALA A 227 -2.53 -21.70 12.12
N ALA A 228 -2.59 -21.80 10.79
CA ALA A 228 -2.53 -20.68 9.86
C ALA A 228 -3.92 -20.25 9.34
N LEU A 229 -4.96 -21.05 9.59
CA LEU A 229 -6.31 -20.82 9.09
C LEU A 229 -7.03 -19.72 9.89
N PRO A 230 -7.94 -18.96 9.25
CA PRO A 230 -8.87 -18.09 9.94
C PRO A 230 -9.62 -18.83 11.05
N THR A 231 -9.65 -18.24 12.23
CA THR A 231 -10.35 -18.78 13.41
C THR A 231 -11.64 -18.05 13.73
N GLU A 232 -11.83 -16.89 13.12
CA GLU A 232 -13.08 -16.16 13.10
C GLU A 232 -13.36 -15.76 11.65
N THR A 233 -14.41 -16.33 11.07
CA THR A 233 -14.89 -15.88 9.76
C THR A 233 -16.15 -15.04 9.91
N PHE A 234 -16.39 -14.17 8.93
CA PHE A 234 -17.64 -13.45 8.77
C PHE A 234 -18.14 -13.66 7.34
N PHE A 235 -19.47 -13.77 7.19
CA PHE A 235 -20.16 -14.09 5.93
C PHE A 235 -21.01 -12.93 5.40
N GLU A 236 -21.19 -11.90 6.21
CA GLU A 236 -21.93 -10.69 5.84
C GLU A 236 -20.99 -9.70 5.16
N GLY A 237 -21.53 -8.61 4.60
CA GLY A 237 -20.71 -7.60 3.91
C GLY A 237 -19.65 -6.92 4.78
N GLN A 238 -19.71 -7.06 6.11
CA GLN A 238 -18.68 -6.55 7.02
C GLN A 238 -18.66 -7.25 8.38
N LYS A 239 -17.54 -7.10 9.09
CA LYS A 239 -17.38 -7.39 10.52
C LYS A 239 -16.88 -6.15 11.23
N GLU A 240 -17.37 -5.92 12.45
CA GLU A 240 -16.96 -4.79 13.28
C GLU A 240 -16.22 -5.28 14.53
N VAL A 241 -15.10 -4.63 14.84
CA VAL A 241 -14.28 -4.90 16.02
C VAL A 241 -14.02 -3.58 16.73
N TYR A 242 -14.38 -3.48 18.00
CA TYR A 242 -14.01 -2.33 18.83
C TYR A 242 -12.81 -2.67 19.71
N PHE A 243 -11.65 -2.08 19.44
CA PHE A 243 -10.40 -2.44 20.09
C PHE A 243 -9.43 -1.27 20.16
N ASN A 244 -8.63 -1.15 21.22
CA ASN A 244 -7.72 -0.01 21.46
C ASN A 244 -8.41 1.37 21.42
N ASN A 245 -9.69 1.45 21.82
CA ASN A 245 -10.53 2.65 21.68
C ASN A 245 -10.63 3.14 20.23
N GLU A 246 -10.74 2.18 19.31
CA GLU A 246 -10.86 2.35 17.87
C GLU A 246 -12.00 1.44 17.37
N PRO A 247 -12.98 1.97 16.63
CA PRO A 247 -13.86 1.14 15.82
C PRO A 247 -13.12 0.72 14.54
N ILE A 248 -12.97 -0.58 14.35
CA ILE A 248 -12.35 -1.19 13.18
C ILE A 248 -13.44 -1.91 12.39
N GLN A 249 -13.58 -1.57 11.11
CA GLN A 249 -14.48 -2.27 10.20
C GLN A 249 -13.66 -3.10 9.21
N VAL A 250 -13.98 -4.39 9.08
CA VAL A 250 -13.47 -5.26 8.03
C VAL A 250 -14.61 -5.42 7.03
N ILE A 251 -14.47 -4.87 5.83
CA ILE A 251 -15.54 -4.78 4.84
C ILE A 251 -15.18 -5.71 3.69
N HIS A 252 -16.05 -6.67 3.40
CA HIS A 252 -15.88 -7.59 2.27
C HIS A 252 -16.09 -6.86 0.95
N VAL A 253 -15.21 -7.12 -0.01
CA VAL A 253 -15.29 -6.62 -1.38
C VAL A 253 -15.36 -7.82 -2.32
N PRO A 254 -16.55 -8.17 -2.83
CA PRO A 254 -16.72 -9.36 -3.64
C PRO A 254 -16.03 -9.23 -5.00
N SER A 255 -15.51 -10.35 -5.49
CA SER A 255 -15.03 -10.54 -6.86
C SER A 255 -14.03 -9.50 -7.37
N ALA A 256 -13.16 -8.97 -6.51
CA ALA A 256 -12.12 -8.00 -6.87
C ALA A 256 -10.83 -8.68 -7.35
N HIS A 257 -9.80 -8.73 -6.53
CA HIS A 257 -8.64 -9.60 -6.74
C HIS A 257 -9.06 -11.08 -6.70
N SER A 258 -9.87 -11.45 -5.70
CA SER A 258 -10.53 -12.74 -5.47
C SER A 258 -11.98 -12.51 -4.98
N ASP A 259 -12.70 -13.58 -4.63
CA ASP A 259 -14.02 -13.46 -4.00
C ASP A 259 -13.94 -13.30 -2.46
N GLY A 260 -12.74 -13.39 -1.88
CA GLY A 260 -12.52 -13.30 -0.44
C GLY A 260 -11.99 -11.95 0.05
N ASP A 261 -11.86 -10.96 -0.84
CA ASP A 261 -11.12 -9.74 -0.53
C ASP A 261 -11.82 -8.88 0.53
N SER A 262 -11.04 -8.16 1.32
CA SER A 262 -11.55 -7.24 2.33
C SER A 262 -10.68 -5.99 2.46
N ILE A 263 -11.30 -4.86 2.80
CA ILE A 263 -10.61 -3.67 3.29
C ILE A 263 -10.79 -3.54 4.80
N VAL A 264 -9.82 -2.93 5.48
CA VAL A 264 -9.86 -2.69 6.93
C VAL A 264 -9.81 -1.19 7.20
N PHE A 265 -10.90 -0.66 7.75
CA PHE A 265 -11.03 0.75 8.08
C PHE A 265 -10.89 1.00 9.58
N PHE A 266 -9.80 1.66 9.97
CA PHE A 266 -9.58 2.20 11.31
C PHE A 266 -10.25 3.57 11.40
N ARG A 267 -11.50 3.62 11.88
CA ARG A 267 -12.40 4.77 11.71
C ARG A 267 -11.98 6.03 12.46
N ARG A 268 -11.36 5.90 13.62
CA ARG A 268 -10.93 7.03 14.46
C ARG A 268 -9.51 7.47 14.10
N SER A 269 -8.65 6.55 13.70
CA SER A 269 -7.36 6.84 13.08
C SER A 269 -7.52 7.38 11.65
N ASP A 270 -8.67 7.17 11.02
CA ASP A 270 -9.00 7.54 9.64
C ASP A 270 -7.97 6.98 8.63
N VAL A 271 -7.79 5.65 8.69
CA VAL A 271 -6.85 4.90 7.85
C VAL A 271 -7.53 3.67 7.26
N VAL A 272 -7.36 3.44 5.97
CA VAL A 272 -7.87 2.25 5.26
C VAL A 272 -6.72 1.39 4.77
N ALA A 273 -6.65 0.13 5.20
CA ALA A 273 -5.80 -0.89 4.59
C ALA A 273 -6.61 -1.64 3.53
N THR A 274 -6.11 -1.71 2.30
CA THR A 274 -6.95 -2.08 1.14
C THR A 274 -6.75 -3.49 0.62
N GLY A 275 -5.81 -4.25 1.17
CA GLY A 275 -5.36 -5.49 0.56
C GLY A 275 -4.93 -5.28 -0.89
N ASP A 276 -5.05 -6.33 -1.70
CA ASP A 276 -4.60 -6.34 -3.09
C ASP A 276 -5.55 -5.63 -4.08
N ILE A 277 -6.63 -5.03 -3.59
CA ILE A 277 -7.59 -4.22 -4.38
C ILE A 277 -6.92 -2.95 -4.91
N PHE A 278 -6.07 -2.32 -4.09
CA PHE A 278 -5.31 -1.12 -4.44
C PHE A 278 -3.82 -1.31 -4.15
N VAL A 279 -3.01 -1.10 -5.19
CA VAL A 279 -1.55 -1.18 -5.16
C VAL A 279 -0.96 -0.10 -6.05
N THR A 280 0.27 0.33 -5.77
CA THR A 280 0.92 1.41 -6.55
C THR A 280 2.03 0.92 -7.47
N THR A 281 2.28 -0.39 -7.53
CA THR A 281 3.51 -0.96 -8.11
C THR A 281 3.27 -1.82 -9.34
N ARG A 282 2.02 -2.16 -9.65
CA ARG A 282 1.64 -3.06 -10.74
C ARG A 282 0.19 -2.85 -11.16
N TYR A 283 -0.18 -3.40 -12.32
CA TYR A 283 -1.58 -3.58 -12.67
C TYR A 283 -2.28 -4.51 -11.67
N PRO A 284 -3.61 -4.37 -11.47
CA PRO A 284 -4.35 -5.25 -10.57
C PRO A 284 -4.11 -6.71 -10.92
N VAL A 285 -3.88 -7.52 -9.88
CA VAL A 285 -3.93 -8.98 -10.02
C VAL A 285 -5.40 -9.39 -9.93
N ILE A 286 -5.85 -10.18 -10.90
CA ILE A 286 -7.24 -10.63 -11.00
C ILE A 286 -7.22 -12.14 -11.12
N ASP A 287 -7.51 -12.83 -10.02
CA ASP A 287 -7.61 -14.28 -10.02
C ASP A 287 -9.00 -14.71 -10.46
N LEU A 288 -9.14 -14.94 -11.77
CA LEU A 288 -10.38 -15.43 -12.37
C LEU A 288 -10.84 -16.79 -11.83
N GLN A 289 -9.93 -17.62 -11.29
CA GLN A 289 -10.27 -18.95 -10.76
C GLN A 289 -10.85 -18.84 -9.36
N GLU A 290 -10.37 -17.87 -8.57
CA GLU A 290 -10.86 -17.55 -7.23
C GLU A 290 -11.96 -16.48 -7.24
N GLY A 291 -12.59 -16.21 -8.40
CA GLY A 291 -13.76 -15.33 -8.52
C GLY A 291 -13.46 -13.85 -8.76
N GLY A 292 -12.20 -13.46 -8.90
CA GLY A 292 -11.78 -12.10 -9.21
C GLY A 292 -12.27 -11.59 -10.56
N SER A 293 -12.46 -10.28 -10.68
CA SER A 293 -12.90 -9.63 -11.91
C SER A 293 -12.49 -8.16 -12.00
N ILE A 294 -12.33 -7.65 -13.22
CA ILE A 294 -12.04 -6.22 -13.43
C ILE A 294 -13.14 -5.30 -12.89
N GLN A 295 -14.39 -5.77 -12.86
CA GLN A 295 -15.50 -4.95 -12.36
C GLN A 295 -15.48 -4.92 -10.83
N GLY A 296 -15.24 -6.04 -10.15
CA GLY A 296 -15.10 -6.04 -8.69
C GLY A 296 -13.89 -5.23 -8.22
N VAL A 297 -12.77 -5.23 -8.95
CA VAL A 297 -11.66 -4.31 -8.65
C VAL A 297 -12.12 -2.86 -8.71
N LEU A 298 -12.87 -2.47 -9.75
CA LEU A 298 -13.39 -1.10 -9.86
C LEU A 298 -14.42 -0.78 -8.77
N ASP A 299 -15.28 -1.73 -8.41
CA ASP A 299 -16.26 -1.55 -7.35
C ASP A 299 -15.57 -1.40 -5.98
N GLY A 300 -14.50 -2.15 -5.73
CA GLY A 300 -13.64 -2.01 -4.55
C GLY A 300 -12.90 -0.67 -4.51
N LEU A 301 -12.35 -0.21 -5.63
CA LEU A 301 -11.73 1.11 -5.73
C LEU A 301 -12.75 2.23 -5.49
N ASN A 302 -13.96 2.11 -6.04
CA ASN A 302 -15.03 3.08 -5.77
C ASN A 302 -15.47 3.06 -4.31
N LEU A 303 -15.54 1.88 -3.66
CA LEU A 303 -15.81 1.80 -2.22
C LEU A 303 -14.76 2.56 -1.40
N ILE A 304 -13.47 2.42 -1.74
CA ILE A 304 -12.39 3.16 -1.07
C ILE A 304 -12.61 4.67 -1.24
N LEU A 305 -12.96 5.13 -2.45
CA LEU A 305 -13.25 6.53 -2.73
C LEU A 305 -14.53 7.04 -2.03
N ASP A 306 -15.53 6.19 -1.85
CA ASP A 306 -16.78 6.55 -1.16
C ASP A 306 -16.58 6.78 0.35
N ILE A 307 -15.57 6.13 0.95
CA ILE A 307 -15.26 6.26 2.39
C ILE A 307 -14.10 7.22 2.67
N ALA A 308 -13.19 7.43 1.71
CA ALA A 308 -12.09 8.36 1.86
C ALA A 308 -12.60 9.80 1.87
N ILE A 309 -12.04 10.61 2.76
CA ILE A 309 -12.29 12.05 2.82
C ILE A 309 -10.96 12.75 2.56
N PRO A 310 -10.85 13.55 1.48
CA PRO A 310 -9.61 14.22 1.16
C PRO A 310 -9.44 15.44 2.07
N ALA A 311 -8.19 15.75 2.43
CA ALA A 311 -7.88 17.06 2.99
C ALA A 311 -7.68 18.10 1.87
N HIS A 312 -6.91 19.16 2.15
CA HIS A 312 -6.77 20.29 1.25
C HIS A 312 -6.20 19.85 -0.11
N GLU A 313 -6.86 20.25 -1.19
CA GLU A 313 -6.40 20.01 -2.57
C GLU A 313 -6.23 18.52 -2.94
N GLN A 314 -6.96 17.63 -2.26
CA GLN A 314 -6.86 16.16 -2.40
C GLN A 314 -5.55 15.56 -1.89
N GLU A 315 -4.76 16.31 -1.12
CA GLU A 315 -3.56 15.80 -0.45
C GLU A 315 -3.84 15.52 1.04
N GLY A 316 -3.67 14.26 1.45
CA GLY A 316 -3.95 13.79 2.81
C GLY A 316 -5.44 13.64 3.13
N GLY A 317 -5.78 13.67 4.42
CA GLY A 317 -7.12 13.30 4.91
C GLY A 317 -7.14 11.85 5.35
N THR A 318 -8.08 11.06 4.83
CA THR A 318 -8.06 9.60 5.01
C THR A 318 -6.81 9.02 4.35
N LEU A 319 -5.95 8.36 5.13
CA LEU A 319 -4.74 7.73 4.61
C LEU A 319 -5.01 6.29 4.17
N ILE A 320 -4.39 5.88 3.06
CA ILE A 320 -4.57 4.59 2.43
C ILE A 320 -3.27 3.79 2.52
N ILE A 321 -3.36 2.56 3.03
CA ILE A 321 -2.26 1.59 3.08
C ILE A 321 -2.54 0.51 2.02
N PRO A 322 -1.85 0.55 0.86
CA PRO A 322 -1.93 -0.51 -0.13
C PRO A 322 -1.17 -1.75 0.34
N ALA A 323 -1.56 -2.93 -0.16
CA ALA A 323 -0.79 -4.16 0.03
C ALA A 323 0.63 -4.07 -0.53
N HIS A 324 0.80 -3.36 -1.65
CA HIS A 324 2.10 -3.16 -2.28
C HIS A 324 2.29 -1.69 -2.67
N GLY A 325 3.34 -1.07 -2.14
CA GLY A 325 3.71 0.29 -2.49
C GLY A 325 3.89 1.22 -1.29
N ARG A 326 3.72 2.51 -1.55
CA ARG A 326 3.83 3.57 -0.53
C ARG A 326 2.49 3.87 0.12
N ILE A 327 2.51 4.58 1.25
CA ILE A 327 1.30 5.18 1.83
C ILE A 327 0.73 6.19 0.81
N CYS A 328 -0.59 6.20 0.71
CA CYS A 328 -1.37 6.95 -0.27
C CYS A 328 -2.49 7.75 0.40
N ASP A 329 -3.17 8.56 -0.39
CA ASP A 329 -4.42 9.24 -0.07
C ASP A 329 -5.46 8.97 -1.18
N GLU A 330 -6.58 9.71 -1.15
CA GLU A 330 -7.65 9.57 -2.12
C GLU A 330 -7.19 9.86 -3.56
N ALA A 331 -6.32 10.84 -3.78
CA ALA A 331 -5.89 11.25 -5.11
C ALA A 331 -5.20 10.08 -5.84
N ASP A 332 -4.33 9.36 -5.12
CA ASP A 332 -3.66 8.17 -5.66
C ASP A 332 -4.66 7.07 -6.07
N VAL A 333 -5.73 6.89 -5.29
CA VAL A 333 -6.79 5.90 -5.60
C VAL A 333 -7.58 6.34 -6.82
N VAL A 334 -7.87 7.63 -6.97
CA VAL A 334 -8.55 8.18 -8.16
C VAL A 334 -7.73 7.91 -9.42
N GLU A 335 -6.42 8.20 -9.40
CA GLU A 335 -5.53 7.98 -10.54
C GLU A 335 -5.48 6.51 -10.94
N TYR A 336 -5.38 5.61 -9.96
CA TYR A 336 -5.37 4.17 -10.21
C TYR A 336 -6.72 3.68 -10.76
N ARG A 337 -7.84 4.11 -10.19
CA ARG A 337 -9.20 3.77 -10.62
C ARG A 337 -9.48 4.25 -12.05
N ASP A 338 -9.03 5.44 -12.40
CA ASP A 338 -9.16 5.97 -13.76
C ASP A 338 -8.35 5.16 -14.77
N MET A 339 -7.11 4.80 -14.42
CA MET A 339 -6.28 3.90 -15.23
C MET A 339 -6.99 2.56 -15.50
N VAL A 340 -7.49 1.91 -14.45
CA VAL A 340 -8.18 0.61 -14.55
C VAL A 340 -9.45 0.74 -15.42
N THR A 341 -10.21 1.81 -15.24
CA THR A 341 -11.43 2.11 -16.01
C THR A 341 -11.11 2.28 -17.50
N ILE A 342 -10.10 3.08 -17.82
CA ILE A 342 -9.69 3.35 -19.21
C ILE A 342 -9.25 2.07 -19.91
N ILE A 343 -8.45 1.23 -19.24
CA ILE A 343 -7.98 -0.04 -19.81
C ILE A 343 -9.15 -1.01 -20.03
N ARG A 344 -10.04 -1.15 -19.04
CA ARG A 344 -11.26 -1.97 -19.16
C ARG A 344 -12.07 -1.57 -20.40
N ASP A 345 -12.31 -0.27 -20.58
CA ASP A 345 -13.16 0.23 -21.65
C ASP A 345 -12.50 0.08 -23.03
N ARG A 346 -11.18 0.26 -23.12
CA ARG A 346 -10.40 -0.04 -24.34
C ARG A 346 -10.50 -1.51 -24.71
N ILE A 347 -10.25 -2.42 -23.78
CA ILE A 347 -10.32 -3.86 -24.02
C ILE A 347 -11.74 -4.31 -24.38
N LYS A 348 -12.75 -3.80 -23.66
CA LYS A 348 -14.16 -4.05 -23.96
C LYS A 348 -14.53 -3.58 -25.38
N ASN A 349 -14.06 -2.42 -25.80
CA ASN A 349 -14.29 -1.92 -27.17
C ASN A 349 -13.66 -2.84 -28.24
N LEU A 350 -12.43 -3.30 -28.02
CA LEU A 350 -11.73 -4.20 -28.95
C LEU A 350 -12.42 -5.57 -29.03
N LYS A 351 -12.83 -6.12 -27.89
CA LYS A 351 -13.62 -7.36 -27.83
C LYS A 351 -14.97 -7.20 -28.55
N GLY A 352 -15.65 -6.07 -28.36
CA GLY A 352 -16.89 -5.74 -29.06
C GLY A 352 -16.75 -5.62 -30.59
N LYS A 353 -15.53 -5.35 -31.10
CA LYS A 353 -15.19 -5.42 -32.53
C LYS A 353 -14.88 -6.83 -33.03
N GLY A 354 -15.04 -7.85 -32.19
CA GLY A 354 -14.76 -9.25 -32.52
C GLY A 354 -13.28 -9.62 -32.51
N MET A 355 -12.40 -8.78 -31.93
CA MET A 355 -10.98 -9.08 -31.87
C MET A 355 -10.70 -10.22 -30.89
N THR A 356 -9.82 -11.15 -31.27
CA THR A 356 -9.35 -12.23 -30.39
C THR A 356 -8.41 -11.70 -29.30
N LEU A 357 -8.19 -12.48 -28.24
CA LEU A 357 -7.25 -12.12 -27.18
C LEU A 357 -5.86 -11.75 -27.72
N GLU A 358 -5.32 -12.53 -28.66
CA GLU A 358 -4.03 -12.27 -29.27
C GLU A 358 -4.00 -10.95 -30.04
N GLN A 359 -5.10 -10.62 -30.74
CA GLN A 359 -5.23 -9.33 -31.43
C GLN A 359 -5.34 -8.17 -30.44
N VAL A 360 -6.01 -8.36 -29.30
CA VAL A 360 -6.10 -7.36 -28.24
C VAL A 360 -4.74 -7.13 -27.58
N LYS A 361 -3.97 -8.18 -27.24
CA LYS A 361 -2.60 -8.06 -26.73
C LYS A 361 -1.70 -7.31 -27.72
N ALA A 362 -1.79 -7.67 -29.01
CA ALA A 362 -1.03 -7.00 -30.08
C ALA A 362 -1.39 -5.51 -30.24
N ALA A 363 -2.62 -5.10 -29.91
CA ALA A 363 -3.05 -3.70 -29.93
C ALA A 363 -2.49 -2.85 -28.78
N LYS A 364 -1.92 -3.49 -27.74
CA LYS A 364 -1.29 -2.85 -26.57
C LYS A 364 -2.17 -1.77 -25.90
N PRO A 365 -3.37 -2.13 -25.41
CA PRO A 365 -4.34 -1.17 -24.87
C PRO A 365 -3.88 -0.44 -23.59
N THR A 366 -2.79 -0.89 -22.97
CA THR A 366 -2.23 -0.40 -21.70
C THR A 366 -0.97 0.44 -21.86
N ARG A 367 -0.50 0.67 -23.09
CA ARG A 367 0.85 1.16 -23.40
C ARG A 367 1.26 2.45 -22.69
N ASP A 368 0.30 3.35 -22.46
CA ASP A 368 0.49 4.63 -21.76
C ASP A 368 0.77 4.46 -20.26
N TYR A 369 0.34 3.35 -19.66
CA TYR A 369 0.49 3.04 -18.25
C TYR A 369 1.61 2.04 -17.95
N ASP A 370 2.10 1.34 -18.98
CA ASP A 370 3.15 0.32 -18.85
C ASP A 370 4.44 0.81 -18.15
N PRO A 371 4.90 2.08 -18.30
CA PRO A 371 6.08 2.55 -17.57
C PRO A 371 5.92 2.58 -16.04
N LEU A 372 4.68 2.66 -15.54
CA LEU A 372 4.38 2.72 -14.11
C LEU A 372 4.00 1.35 -13.55
N TYR A 373 3.18 0.58 -14.30
CA TYR A 373 2.52 -0.61 -13.78
C TYR A 373 2.85 -1.89 -14.56
N GLY A 374 3.46 -1.76 -15.73
CA GLY A 374 3.70 -2.86 -16.65
C GLY A 374 4.90 -3.70 -16.27
N SER A 375 4.80 -5.01 -16.55
CA SER A 375 5.92 -5.95 -16.45
C SER A 375 5.83 -7.00 -17.55
N THR A 376 6.97 -7.38 -18.12
CA THR A 376 7.08 -8.48 -19.09
C THR A 376 7.62 -9.76 -18.46
N THR A 377 7.91 -9.76 -17.15
CA THR A 377 8.47 -10.89 -16.40
C THR A 377 7.84 -10.99 -15.02
N GLY A 378 8.13 -12.09 -14.31
CA GLY A 378 7.62 -12.32 -12.95
C GLY A 378 6.29 -13.08 -12.94
N ALA A 379 5.68 -13.14 -11.75
CA ALA A 379 4.45 -13.90 -11.51
C ALA A 379 3.21 -13.24 -12.12
N TRP A 380 3.25 -11.93 -12.37
CA TRP A 380 2.18 -11.17 -13.00
C TRP A 380 2.75 -10.26 -14.09
N THR A 381 2.24 -10.39 -15.31
CA THR A 381 2.71 -9.62 -16.47
C THR A 381 1.58 -8.79 -17.07
N THR A 382 1.94 -7.77 -17.85
CA THR A 382 0.98 -6.95 -18.58
C THR A 382 0.07 -7.80 -19.47
N ASP A 383 0.60 -8.83 -20.13
CA ASP A 383 -0.22 -9.71 -20.97
C ASP A 383 -1.21 -10.54 -20.16
N MET A 384 -0.84 -10.97 -18.94
CA MET A 384 -1.74 -11.67 -18.02
C MET A 384 -2.86 -10.75 -17.54
N PHE A 385 -2.53 -9.49 -17.21
CA PHE A 385 -3.54 -8.49 -16.86
C PHE A 385 -4.51 -8.22 -18.01
N VAL A 386 -4.00 -7.97 -19.23
CA VAL A 386 -4.85 -7.76 -20.42
C VAL A 386 -5.75 -8.96 -20.67
N GLU A 387 -5.23 -10.17 -20.49
CA GLU A 387 -6.01 -11.40 -20.60
C GLU A 387 -7.09 -11.51 -19.53
N ALA A 388 -6.77 -11.21 -18.27
CA ALA A 388 -7.73 -11.25 -17.18
C ALA A 388 -8.88 -10.25 -17.43
N VAL A 389 -8.57 -9.04 -17.88
CA VAL A 389 -9.57 -8.04 -18.26
C VAL A 389 -10.41 -8.52 -19.44
N TYR A 390 -9.79 -9.03 -20.51
CA TYR A 390 -10.49 -9.52 -21.70
C TYR A 390 -11.49 -10.64 -21.36
N ARG A 391 -11.11 -11.53 -20.43
CA ARG A 391 -11.97 -12.62 -19.94
C ARG A 391 -13.07 -12.12 -18.99
N SER A 392 -12.81 -11.08 -18.21
CA SER A 392 -13.76 -10.50 -17.26
C SER A 392 -14.85 -9.62 -17.89
N VAL A 393 -14.54 -8.90 -18.98
CA VAL A 393 -15.51 -7.99 -19.60
C VAL A 393 -16.58 -8.76 -20.39
N LYS A 394 -17.84 -8.39 -20.20
CA LYS A 394 -18.99 -8.97 -20.92
C LYS A 394 -19.10 -8.45 -22.35
#